data_AF-A0AAW9BUC0-F1
#
_entry.id   AF-A0AAW9BUC0-F1
#
_cell.length_a   1.000
_cell.length_b   1.000
_cell.length_c   1.000
_cell.angle_alpha   90.00
_cell.angle_beta   90.00
_cell.angle_gamma   90.00
#
_symmetry.space_group_name_H-M   'P 1'
#
loop_
_entity.id
_entity.type
_entity.pdbx_description
1 polymer ?
#
loop_
_entity_poly.entity_id
_entity_poly.type
_entity_poly.pdbx_seq_one_letter_code
_entity_poly.pdbx_strand_id
1 'polypeptide(L)'
;MGRYNDRSKYPLVDDKLKTKIIAQAAGATVPALIGVIHNQAEVKTIHNMVKDWPGFVIKPAQGSGGKGILVVTSHKDGVYTKPSGATINKEEVERHISNALAGLFSLGGKNDVAVVENLIKFDDCFDGFSYEGVPDVRIIVFKGYPVMAMMRCSTAASDGKANLHQGAVGVGIDIAT
;
A
#
# COMPACT_ATOMS: atom_id res chain seq x y z
N MET A 1 3.21 -12.32 21.37
CA MET A 1 2.65 -12.46 20.00
C MET A 1 2.47 -13.91 19.53
N GLY A 2 3.43 -14.84 19.74
CA GLY A 2 3.38 -16.19 19.11
C GLY A 2 2.40 -17.23 19.69
N ARG A 3 1.77 -16.99 20.84
CA ARG A 3 0.85 -17.96 21.47
C ARG A 3 -0.48 -18.14 20.71
N TYR A 4 -0.97 -17.07 20.07
CA TYR A 4 -2.29 -17.03 19.44
C TYR A 4 -2.25 -16.93 17.92
N ASN A 5 -1.07 -16.75 17.35
CA ASN A 5 -0.85 -16.66 15.91
C ASN A 5 0.10 -17.79 15.50
N ASP A 6 -0.41 -18.74 14.72
CA ASP A 6 0.41 -19.81 14.19
C ASP A 6 1.46 -19.23 13.23
N ARG A 7 2.74 -19.46 13.55
CA ARG A 7 3.89 -18.98 12.77
C ARG A 7 3.90 -19.53 11.34
N SER A 8 3.30 -20.71 11.12
CA SER A 8 3.18 -21.29 9.77
C SER A 8 2.42 -20.38 8.81
N LYS A 9 1.56 -19.50 9.33
CA LYS A 9 0.71 -18.59 8.55
C LYS A 9 1.34 -17.22 8.28
N TYR A 10 2.47 -16.89 8.92
CA TYR A 10 3.14 -15.59 8.74
C TYR A 10 3.50 -15.30 7.27
N PRO A 11 3.97 -16.28 6.48
CA PRO A 11 4.24 -16.05 5.05
C PRO A 11 3.02 -15.64 4.22
N LEU A 12 1.79 -15.82 4.73
CA LEU A 12 0.56 -15.39 4.05
C LEU A 12 0.29 -13.90 4.24
N VAL A 13 0.76 -13.32 5.35
CA VAL A 13 0.54 -11.91 5.73
C VAL A 13 1.77 -11.02 5.49
N ASP A 14 2.96 -11.62 5.45
CA ASP A 14 4.21 -10.92 5.10
C ASP A 14 4.31 -10.62 3.60
N ASP A 15 3.48 -11.27 2.77
CA ASP A 15 3.40 -11.11 1.33
C ASP A 15 2.04 -10.50 0.94
N LYS A 16 2.06 -9.24 0.51
CA LYS A 16 0.85 -8.48 0.14
C LYS A 16 0.07 -9.13 -1.00
N LEU A 17 0.74 -9.80 -1.93
CA LEU A 17 0.07 -10.47 -3.05
C LEU A 17 -0.71 -11.68 -2.54
N LYS A 18 -0.11 -12.50 -1.67
CA LYS A 18 -0.81 -13.64 -1.04
C LYS A 18 -1.96 -13.19 -0.16
N THR A 19 -1.74 -12.16 0.67
CA THR A 19 -2.79 -11.57 1.51
C THR A 19 -3.98 -11.13 0.66
N LYS A 20 -3.70 -10.45 -0.46
CA LYS A 20 -4.73 -9.97 -1.38
C LYS A 20 -5.55 -11.12 -1.98
N ILE A 21 -4.89 -12.15 -2.49
CA ILE A 21 -5.58 -13.31 -3.09
C ILE A 21 -6.52 -13.96 -2.07
N ILE A 22 -6.06 -14.12 -0.82
CA ILE A 22 -6.87 -14.70 0.27
C ILE A 22 -8.05 -13.77 0.61
N ALA A 23 -7.81 -12.46 0.71
CA ALA A 23 -8.85 -11.48 1.00
C ALA A 23 -9.92 -11.44 -0.09
N GLN A 24 -9.52 -11.47 -1.37
CA GLN A 24 -10.45 -11.54 -2.50
C GLN A 24 -11.26 -12.83 -2.50
N ALA A 25 -10.62 -13.98 -2.27
CA ALA A 25 -11.31 -15.25 -2.17
C ALA A 25 -12.33 -15.29 -1.02
N ALA A 26 -12.08 -14.54 0.05
CA ALA A 26 -12.99 -14.36 1.18
C ALA A 26 -14.08 -13.28 0.94
N GLY A 27 -14.11 -12.64 -0.23
CA GLY A 27 -15.10 -11.62 -0.57
C GLY A 27 -14.82 -10.23 0.00
N ALA A 28 -13.61 -9.97 0.50
CA ALA A 28 -13.24 -8.65 1.02
C ALA A 28 -13.04 -7.65 -0.13
N THR A 29 -13.54 -6.42 0.04
CA THR A 29 -13.27 -5.31 -0.87
C THR A 29 -11.81 -4.89 -0.76
N VAL A 30 -11.06 -5.04 -1.85
CA VAL A 30 -9.66 -4.64 -1.95
C VAL A 30 -9.43 -3.85 -3.24
N PRO A 31 -8.36 -3.06 -3.35
CA PRO A 31 -8.01 -2.41 -4.61
C PRO A 31 -7.93 -3.42 -5.76
N ALA A 32 -8.33 -3.02 -6.96
CA ALA A 32 -8.16 -3.82 -8.16
C ALA A 32 -6.66 -4.08 -8.40
N LEU A 33 -6.30 -5.34 -8.64
CA LEU A 33 -4.97 -5.69 -9.10
C LEU A 33 -4.89 -5.37 -10.60
N ILE A 34 -4.00 -4.46 -10.98
CA ILE A 34 -3.73 -4.14 -12.38
C ILE A 34 -2.79 -5.20 -12.95
N GLY A 35 -1.77 -5.57 -12.19
CA GLY A 35 -0.82 -6.61 -12.57
C GLY A 35 0.30 -6.80 -11.56
N VAL A 36 1.17 -7.74 -11.87
CA VAL A 36 2.37 -8.07 -11.09
C VAL A 36 3.54 -8.17 -12.05
N ILE A 37 4.67 -7.59 -11.67
CA ILE A 37 5.94 -7.70 -12.39
C ILE A 37 6.83 -8.60 -11.54
N HIS A 38 7.22 -9.74 -12.09
CA HIS A 38 7.94 -10.80 -11.38
C HIS A 38 9.46 -10.72 -11.56
N ASN A 39 9.94 -10.12 -12.66
CA ASN A 39 11.35 -10.12 -13.00
C ASN A 39 11.75 -8.91 -13.84
N GLN A 40 13.05 -8.73 -14.03
CA GLN A 40 13.61 -7.56 -14.73
C GLN A 40 13.21 -7.48 -16.20
N ALA A 41 12.93 -8.61 -16.86
CA ALA A 41 12.53 -8.62 -18.28
C ALA A 41 11.11 -8.05 -18.48
N GLU A 42 10.26 -8.15 -17.46
CA GLU A 42 8.88 -7.64 -17.47
C GLU A 42 8.79 -6.14 -17.14
N VAL A 43 9.85 -5.50 -16.63
CA VAL A 43 9.78 -4.13 -16.10
C VAL A 43 9.15 -3.14 -17.09
N LYS A 44 9.51 -3.24 -18.38
CA LYS A 44 9.01 -2.34 -19.43
C LYS A 44 7.53 -2.53 -19.74
N THR A 45 6.93 -3.66 -19.36
CA THR A 45 5.49 -3.90 -19.59
C THR A 45 4.62 -3.00 -18.74
N ILE A 46 5.17 -2.36 -17.69
CA ILE A 46 4.44 -1.43 -16.82
C ILE A 46 3.70 -0.37 -17.62
N HIS A 47 4.34 0.21 -18.65
CA HIS A 47 3.78 1.33 -19.40
C HIS A 47 2.51 0.95 -20.16
N ASN A 48 2.48 -0.27 -20.70
CA ASN A 48 1.29 -0.81 -21.36
C ASN A 48 0.24 -1.30 -20.34
N MET A 49 0.69 -1.88 -19.23
CA MET A 49 -0.15 -2.39 -18.15
C MET A 49 -1.02 -1.30 -17.52
N VAL A 50 -0.49 -0.09 -17.34
CA VAL A 50 -1.19 1.02 -16.68
C VAL A 50 -1.88 1.98 -17.65
N LYS A 51 -1.71 1.82 -18.97
CA LYS A 51 -2.06 2.84 -19.98
C LYS A 51 -3.50 3.38 -19.88
N ASP A 52 -4.45 2.51 -19.54
CA ASP A 52 -5.89 2.83 -19.48
C ASP A 52 -6.36 3.20 -18.06
N TRP A 53 -5.46 3.21 -17.08
CA TRP A 53 -5.77 3.58 -15.72
C TRP A 53 -5.52 5.07 -15.50
N PRO A 54 -6.42 5.80 -14.81
CA PRO A 54 -6.21 7.22 -14.54
C PRO A 54 -5.05 7.48 -13.58
N GLY A 55 -4.72 6.50 -12.73
CA GLY A 55 -3.65 6.53 -11.74
C GLY A 55 -3.49 5.16 -11.08
N PHE A 56 -2.34 4.92 -10.47
CA PHE A 56 -1.97 3.61 -9.94
C PHE A 56 -0.92 3.71 -8.83
N VAL A 57 -0.71 2.59 -8.12
CA VAL A 57 0.31 2.43 -7.09
C VAL A 57 1.20 1.25 -7.44
N ILE A 58 2.52 1.43 -7.34
CA ILE A 58 3.52 0.36 -7.43
C ILE A 58 4.10 0.13 -6.03
N LYS A 59 4.12 -1.12 -5.57
CA LYS A 59 4.70 -1.47 -4.26
C LYS A 59 5.34 -2.86 -4.25
N PRO A 60 6.40 -3.08 -3.45
CA PRO A 60 6.95 -4.41 -3.21
C PRO A 60 5.96 -5.30 -2.43
N ALA A 61 5.89 -6.59 -2.76
CA ALA A 61 5.00 -7.52 -2.04
C ALA A 61 5.44 -7.71 -0.59
N GLN A 62 6.74 -7.80 -0.31
CA GLN A 62 7.30 -8.06 1.03
C GLN A 62 7.89 -6.82 1.73
N GLY A 63 7.68 -5.62 1.18
CA GLY A 63 8.20 -4.38 1.80
C GLY A 63 7.58 -4.07 3.17
N SER A 64 8.37 -3.43 4.04
CA SER A 64 7.98 -3.06 5.41
C SER A 64 8.02 -1.55 5.64
N GLY A 65 7.26 -1.07 6.64
CA GLY A 65 7.29 0.32 7.09
C GLY A 65 6.89 1.36 6.04
N GLY A 66 6.14 0.97 5.00
CA GLY A 66 5.68 1.87 3.94
C GLY A 66 6.77 2.25 2.91
N LYS A 67 7.95 1.62 2.95
CA LYS A 67 9.02 1.89 1.99
C LYS A 67 8.73 1.25 0.62
N GLY A 68 9.22 1.87 -0.44
CA GLY A 68 9.12 1.35 -1.81
C GLY A 68 7.76 1.54 -2.48
N ILE A 69 6.85 2.30 -1.87
CA ILE A 69 5.56 2.65 -2.47
C ILE A 69 5.75 3.86 -3.39
N LEU A 70 5.43 3.69 -4.67
CA LEU A 70 5.34 4.77 -5.65
C LEU A 70 3.86 4.98 -6.01
N VAL A 71 3.37 6.20 -5.76
CA VAL A 71 2.01 6.60 -6.09
C VAL A 71 2.04 7.49 -7.33
N VAL A 72 1.24 7.16 -8.33
CA VAL A 72 1.05 7.94 -9.56
C VAL A 72 -0.42 8.36 -9.63
N THR A 73 -0.67 9.66 -9.60
CA THR A 73 -2.02 10.24 -9.65
C THR A 73 -2.52 10.45 -11.07
N SER A 74 -1.60 10.65 -12.03
CA SER A 74 -1.90 10.73 -13.45
C SER A 74 -0.66 10.39 -14.29
N HIS A 75 -0.87 9.97 -15.52
CA HIS A 75 0.23 9.80 -16.47
C HIS A 75 -0.22 10.02 -17.91
N LYS A 76 0.68 10.58 -18.72
CA LYS A 76 0.44 10.85 -20.14
C LYS A 76 1.77 10.92 -20.89
N ASP A 77 1.83 10.33 -22.08
CA ASP A 77 2.97 10.41 -23.00
C ASP A 77 4.34 10.07 -22.35
N GLY A 78 4.36 9.11 -21.41
CA GLY A 78 5.59 8.68 -20.71
C GLY A 78 6.00 9.56 -19.53
N VAL A 79 5.18 10.55 -19.18
CA VAL A 79 5.33 11.37 -17.98
C VAL A 79 4.34 10.91 -16.91
N TYR A 80 4.82 10.70 -15.69
CA TYR A 80 4.05 10.22 -14.56
C TYR A 80 4.06 11.27 -13.45
N THR A 81 2.88 11.65 -12.97
CA THR A 81 2.70 12.68 -11.94
C THR A 81 2.49 12.03 -10.58
N LYS A 82 3.26 12.45 -9.59
CA LYS A 82 3.10 12.04 -8.19
C LYS A 82 2.07 12.93 -7.48
N PRO A 83 1.53 12.51 -6.32
CA PRO A 83 0.64 13.36 -5.51
C PRO A 83 1.21 14.75 -5.18
N SER A 84 2.53 14.86 -5.05
CA SER A 84 3.22 16.14 -4.78
C SER A 84 3.26 17.10 -5.98
N GLY A 85 2.68 16.74 -7.13
CA GLY A 85 2.79 17.48 -8.39
C GLY A 85 4.10 17.27 -9.15
N ALA A 86 5.11 16.65 -8.53
CA ALA A 86 6.37 16.34 -9.18
C ALA A 86 6.19 15.25 -10.25
N THR A 87 6.83 15.42 -11.39
CA THR A 87 6.79 14.45 -12.50
C THR A 87 8.03 13.56 -12.50
N ILE A 88 7.88 12.34 -13.02
CA ILE A 88 8.96 11.39 -13.29
C ILE A 88 8.78 10.80 -14.69
N ASN A 89 9.87 10.37 -15.32
CA ASN A 89 9.84 9.75 -16.65
C ASN A 89 9.72 8.22 -16.59
N LYS A 90 9.72 7.57 -17.75
CA LYS A 90 9.63 6.10 -17.87
C LYS A 90 10.79 5.41 -17.17
N GLU A 91 12.01 5.86 -17.40
CA GLU A 91 13.24 5.27 -16.87
C GLU A 91 13.26 5.31 -15.33
N GLU A 92 12.72 6.36 -14.73
CA GLU A 92 12.58 6.49 -13.28
C GLU A 92 11.56 5.51 -12.70
N VAL A 93 10.44 5.28 -13.40
CA VAL A 93 9.44 4.26 -13.02
C VAL A 93 10.05 2.86 -13.14
N GLU A 94 10.70 2.57 -14.27
CA GLU A 94 11.39 1.29 -14.50
C GLU A 94 12.44 1.03 -13.40
N ARG A 95 13.28 2.03 -13.11
CA ARG A 95 14.29 1.95 -12.04
C ARG A 95 13.67 1.70 -10.67
N HIS A 96 12.54 2.34 -10.34
CA HIS A 96 11.83 2.09 -9.08
C HIS A 96 11.37 0.64 -8.97
N ILE A 97 10.81 0.08 -10.04
CA ILE A 97 10.41 -1.33 -10.10
C ILE A 97 11.64 -2.24 -9.97
N SER A 98 12.72 -1.98 -10.70
CA SER A 98 13.96 -2.75 -10.62
C SER A 98 14.53 -2.77 -9.20
N ASN A 99 14.47 -1.64 -8.48
CA ASN A 99 14.88 -1.56 -7.08
C ASN A 99 13.97 -2.38 -6.15
N ALA A 100 12.66 -2.38 -6.42
CA ALA A 100 11.72 -3.22 -5.67
C ALA A 100 12.01 -4.71 -5.88
N LEU A 101 12.23 -5.13 -7.13
CA LEU A 101 12.59 -6.52 -7.48
C LEU A 101 13.90 -6.95 -6.84
N ALA A 102 14.88 -6.04 -6.76
CA ALA A 102 16.16 -6.29 -6.10
C ALA A 102 16.07 -6.36 -4.55
N GLY A 103 14.87 -6.20 -3.99
CA GLY A 103 14.66 -6.30 -2.55
C GLY A 103 15.15 -5.10 -1.75
N LEU A 104 15.43 -3.95 -2.39
CA LEU A 104 15.94 -2.73 -1.73
C LEU A 104 15.01 -2.25 -0.60
N PHE A 105 13.72 -2.56 -0.71
CA PHE A 105 12.69 -2.16 0.24
C PHE A 105 12.22 -3.29 1.18
N SER A 106 12.79 -4.49 1.04
CA SER A 106 12.35 -5.70 1.75
C SER A 106 13.30 -6.00 2.93
N LEU A 107 12.74 -6.47 4.05
CA LEU A 107 13.45 -6.62 5.34
C LEU A 107 14.66 -7.58 5.32
N GLY A 108 14.87 -8.33 4.23
CA GLY A 108 15.96 -9.30 4.11
C GLY A 108 16.69 -9.29 2.77
N GLY A 109 16.53 -8.25 1.95
CA GLY A 109 17.23 -8.14 0.65
C GLY A 109 16.96 -9.30 -0.32
N LYS A 110 15.85 -10.02 -0.14
CA LYS A 110 15.44 -11.10 -1.03
C LYS A 110 14.76 -10.53 -2.26
N ASN A 111 14.90 -11.23 -3.39
CA ASN A 111 14.14 -10.93 -4.60
C ASN A 111 12.64 -10.88 -4.25
N ASP A 112 11.99 -9.81 -4.70
CA ASP A 112 10.58 -9.53 -4.46
C ASP A 112 9.85 -9.38 -5.80
N VAL A 113 8.53 -9.20 -5.76
CA VAL A 113 7.71 -8.83 -6.91
C VAL A 113 7.17 -7.41 -6.73
N ALA A 114 6.97 -6.70 -7.84
CA ALA A 114 6.30 -5.41 -7.82
C ALA A 114 4.82 -5.59 -8.14
N VAL A 115 3.97 -5.22 -7.18
CA VAL A 115 2.51 -5.27 -7.28
C VAL A 115 2.00 -3.92 -7.77
N VAL A 116 1.17 -3.93 -8.79
CA VAL A 116 0.57 -2.73 -9.40
C VAL A 116 -0.93 -2.73 -9.15
N GLU A 117 -1.45 -1.69 -8.50
CA GLU A 117 -2.85 -1.58 -8.10
C GLU A 117 -3.46 -0.25 -8.52
N ASN A 118 -4.77 -0.21 -8.64
CA ASN A 118 -5.47 1.05 -8.88
C ASN A 118 -5.36 1.99 -7.67
N LEU A 119 -5.42 3.30 -7.94
CA LEU A 119 -5.49 4.29 -6.88
C LEU A 119 -6.84 4.18 -6.15
N ILE A 120 -6.82 4.09 -4.83
CA ILE A 120 -8.02 4.26 -4.01
C ILE A 120 -8.35 5.75 -4.01
N LYS A 121 -9.59 6.09 -4.39
CA LYS A 121 -10.14 7.42 -4.15
C LYS A 121 -10.87 7.38 -2.83
N PHE A 122 -10.51 8.31 -1.95
CA PHE A 122 -11.18 8.44 -0.67
C PHE A 122 -12.50 9.15 -0.85
N ASP A 123 -13.45 8.77 -0.02
CA ASP A 123 -14.74 9.41 0.04
C ASP A 123 -14.62 10.74 0.79
N ASP A 124 -15.30 11.77 0.31
CA ASP A 124 -15.29 13.12 0.88
C ASP A 124 -15.75 13.14 2.35
N CYS A 125 -16.43 12.09 2.83
CA CYS A 125 -16.76 11.96 4.26
C CYS A 125 -15.55 11.90 5.20
N PHE A 126 -14.33 11.68 4.68
CA PHE A 126 -13.09 11.74 5.46
C PHE A 126 -12.38 13.10 5.37
N ASP A 127 -12.93 14.06 4.63
CA ASP A 127 -12.36 15.40 4.53
C ASP A 127 -12.42 16.12 5.88
N GLY A 128 -11.33 16.81 6.21
CA GLY A 128 -11.19 17.54 7.47
C GLY A 128 -10.83 16.69 8.69
N PHE A 129 -10.81 15.36 8.60
CA PHE A 129 -10.43 14.49 9.70
C PHE A 129 -8.91 14.29 9.86
N SER A 130 -8.12 14.60 8.83
CA SER A 130 -6.70 14.28 8.79
C SER A 130 -5.91 15.33 8.01
N TYR A 131 -4.74 15.73 8.52
CA TYR A 131 -3.89 16.76 7.92
C TYR A 131 -2.99 16.15 6.85
N GLU A 132 -3.16 16.55 5.58
CA GLU A 132 -2.32 16.17 4.42
C GLU A 132 -2.17 14.66 4.16
N GLY A 133 -2.96 13.83 4.84
CA GLY A 133 -2.89 12.38 4.77
C GLY A 133 -4.27 11.78 4.95
N VAL A 134 -4.43 10.58 4.43
CA VAL A 134 -5.71 9.88 4.45
C VAL A 134 -5.83 9.15 5.78
N PRO A 135 -6.95 9.30 6.51
CA PRO A 135 -7.18 8.53 7.71
C PRO A 135 -7.33 7.04 7.37
N ASP A 136 -6.60 6.18 8.08
CA ASP A 136 -6.77 4.73 7.97
C ASP A 136 -7.42 4.16 9.22
N VAL A 137 -8.28 3.16 9.03
CA VAL A 137 -8.91 2.43 10.13
C VAL A 137 -8.09 1.17 10.45
N ARG A 138 -7.64 1.07 11.69
CA ARG A 138 -7.00 -0.13 12.22
C ARG A 138 -7.97 -0.89 13.11
N ILE A 139 -8.19 -2.15 12.78
CA ILE A 139 -9.00 -3.09 13.57
C ILE A 139 -8.08 -4.15 14.15
N ILE A 140 -8.18 -4.38 15.46
CA ILE A 140 -7.50 -5.48 16.17
C ILE A 140 -8.50 -6.60 16.34
N VAL A 141 -8.17 -7.77 15.78
CA VAL A 141 -9.01 -8.97 15.85
C VAL A 141 -8.36 -10.00 16.76
N PHE A 142 -9.14 -10.53 17.71
CA PHE A 142 -8.72 -11.64 18.56
C PHE A 142 -9.63 -12.85 18.33
N LYS A 143 -9.06 -13.96 17.87
CA LYS A 143 -9.78 -15.22 17.59
C LYS A 143 -11.05 -15.04 16.72
N GLY A 144 -10.99 -14.15 15.73
CA GLY A 144 -12.09 -13.89 14.80
C GLY A 144 -13.05 -12.77 15.23
N TYR A 145 -12.91 -12.23 16.44
CA TYR A 145 -13.75 -11.14 16.94
C TYR A 145 -12.97 -9.81 16.93
N PRO A 146 -13.51 -8.73 16.35
CA PRO A 146 -12.92 -7.40 16.49
C PRO A 146 -13.04 -6.95 17.94
N VAL A 147 -11.91 -6.65 18.59
CA VAL A 147 -11.87 -6.26 20.02
C VAL A 147 -11.52 -4.80 20.22
N MET A 148 -11.00 -4.15 19.18
CA MET A 148 -10.66 -2.73 19.20
C MET A 148 -10.60 -2.20 17.78
N ALA A 149 -11.10 -0.99 17.56
CA ALA A 149 -10.91 -0.26 16.33
C ALA A 149 -10.46 1.16 16.63
N MET A 150 -9.61 1.70 15.76
CA MET A 150 -9.23 3.10 15.81
C MET A 150 -9.04 3.66 14.41
N MET A 151 -9.37 4.92 14.22
CA MET A 151 -8.94 5.71 13.08
C MET A 151 -7.59 6.36 13.40
N ARG A 152 -6.65 6.36 12.46
CA ARG A 152 -5.38 7.07 12.59
C ARG A 152 -5.40 8.29 11.69
N CYS A 153 -5.37 9.46 12.30
CA CYS A 153 -5.37 10.75 11.61
C CYS A 153 -3.96 11.34 11.64
N SER A 154 -3.44 11.71 10.48
CA SER A 154 -2.21 12.51 10.42
C SER A 154 -2.48 13.92 10.93
N THR A 155 -1.45 14.51 11.51
CA THR A 155 -1.42 15.88 12.03
C THR A 155 -0.26 16.64 11.41
N ALA A 156 -0.26 17.97 11.54
CA ALA A 156 0.90 18.79 11.20
C ALA A 156 2.16 18.35 11.98
N ALA A 157 2.02 17.97 13.25
CA ALA A 157 3.14 17.46 14.07
C ALA A 157 3.72 16.14 13.53
N SER A 158 2.92 15.38 12.77
CA SER A 158 3.34 14.12 12.13
C SER A 158 3.80 14.26 10.68
N ASP A 159 3.87 15.49 10.15
CA ASP A 159 4.30 15.74 8.77
C ASP A 159 3.45 14.91 7.77
N GLY A 160 2.13 14.90 8.00
CA GLY A 160 1.16 14.19 7.15
C GLY A 160 1.16 12.66 7.29
N LYS A 161 1.88 12.07 8.27
CA LYS A 161 1.98 10.60 8.42
C LYS A 161 1.05 10.06 9.50
N ALA A 162 0.25 9.04 9.20
CA ALA A 162 -0.67 8.39 10.15
C ALA A 162 0.02 7.46 11.20
N ASN A 163 1.29 7.74 11.56
CA ASN A 163 2.04 6.97 12.55
C ASN A 163 1.92 7.61 13.94
N LEU A 164 1.27 6.92 14.89
CA LEU A 164 1.02 7.43 16.25
C LEU A 164 2.31 7.80 16.99
N HIS A 165 3.41 7.06 16.75
CA HIS A 165 4.71 7.37 17.36
C HIS A 165 5.38 8.62 16.78
N GLN A 166 4.86 9.15 15.66
CA GLN A 166 5.35 10.35 15.01
C GLN A 166 4.41 11.54 15.22
N GLY A 167 3.50 11.49 16.20
CA GLY A 167 2.59 12.60 16.52
C GLY A 167 1.24 12.56 15.81
N ALA A 168 0.91 11.45 15.13
CA ALA A 168 -0.44 11.22 14.62
C ALA A 168 -1.42 10.96 15.78
N VAL A 169 -2.70 11.24 15.56
CA VAL A 169 -3.76 11.04 16.56
C VAL A 169 -4.50 9.75 16.26
N GLY A 170 -4.76 8.96 17.32
CA GLY A 170 -5.63 7.80 17.28
C GLY A 170 -6.99 8.15 17.83
N VAL A 171 -8.04 7.97 17.04
CA VAL A 171 -9.44 8.16 17.45
C VAL A 171 -10.05 6.78 17.65
N GLY A 172 -10.45 6.45 18.88
CA GLY A 172 -11.15 5.20 19.16
C GLY A 172 -12.47 5.15 18.40
N ILE A 173 -12.72 4.05 17.71
CA ILE A 173 -14.00 3.80 17.05
C ILE A 173 -14.77 2.84 17.95
N ASP A 174 -15.93 3.30 18.41
CA ASP A 174 -16.87 2.44 19.11
C ASP A 174 -17.39 1.38 18.13
N ILE A 175 -17.10 0.12 18.43
CA ILE A 175 -17.57 -1.02 17.66
C ILE A 175 -18.65 -1.68 18.49
N ALA A 176 -19.86 -1.75 17.94
CA ALA A 176 -20.94 -2.50 18.58
C ALA A 176 -20.49 -3.96 18.75
N THR A 177 -20.24 -4.34 20.00
CA THR A 177 -19.87 -5.71 20.41
C THR A 177 -21.09 -6.60 20.51
#